data_AF-A0AAW1ZDV1-F1
#
_entry.id   AF-A0AAW1ZDV1-F1
#
_cell.length_a   1.000
_cell.length_b   1.000
_cell.length_c   1.000
_cell.angle_alpha   90.00
_cell.angle_beta   90.00
_cell.angle_gamma   90.00
#
_symmetry.space_group_name_H-M   'P 1'
#
loop_
_entity.id
_entity.type
_entity.pdbx_description
1 polymer ?
#
loop_
_entity_poly.entity_id
_entity_poly.type
_entity_poly.pdbx_seq_one_letter_code
_entity_poly.pdbx_strand_id
1 'polypeptide(L)'
;MSLKELQLPPLLHFESNSRGSQRHITGRISKSKFIKTKRGETSSDFSPWPAEVTYQIVQKPRKKIHHGSLAKPHFLEQLECHLKREVEALDTHGPKVQELRLQVYQEVFGYLIEEFKTYKPILSAIKNEYDITLAHLREQIRDLLPLRAKLVLVSEQCEQTILDLKVQERDEIRALKQECQHLQDVIKSMRRQQSALQIQVDHLKEDLATQYQLYRDERDARKLLITRISTMHSTQDTEHDDNNKEVESEDPMVVKMALQVCREDLTKAQVELNRLEAEYSDVVPRREWDNLNRMHEETLMKLETLQTDFDQMKSEYDTLLEVHRESSPAVLHFNQSVLQHGSDNKHIVTTPRPNWEQCSDILGGSERCRELFEGQSSQKKLEILLQEINGQKEFFIGLGTSSDVPIYLQYEGKIKNLKLKKTDVIRVIKDIWRNKTTENEKNDVSRDLQEFLHSYLVEQYTDKAGDWAYSLMESIQNNLKDDFICLFNDILTGKVCS
;
A
#
# COMPACT_ATOMS: atom_id res chain seq x y z
N MET A 1 -28.62 54.72 -53.54
CA MET A 1 -28.20 54.32 -52.17
C MET A 1 -27.90 52.83 -52.19
N SER A 2 -26.78 52.47 -51.57
CA SER A 2 -26.03 51.22 -51.75
C SER A 2 -26.80 49.98 -51.26
N LEU A 3 -26.92 48.97 -52.14
CA LEU A 3 -27.21 47.57 -51.79
C LEU A 3 -26.03 47.04 -50.97
N LYS A 4 -26.16 47.07 -49.64
CA LYS A 4 -25.21 46.37 -48.78
C LYS A 4 -25.42 44.87 -48.94
N GLU A 5 -24.43 44.21 -49.54
CA GLU A 5 -24.25 42.76 -49.44
C GLU A 5 -24.23 42.35 -47.97
N LEU A 6 -25.25 41.62 -47.53
CA LEU A 6 -25.24 40.88 -46.28
C LEU A 6 -24.35 39.64 -46.49
N GLN A 7 -23.05 39.82 -46.28
CA GLN A 7 -22.13 38.71 -46.04
C GLN A 7 -22.47 38.08 -44.69
N LEU A 8 -22.95 36.85 -44.72
CA LEU A 8 -23.10 36.00 -43.53
C LEU A 8 -21.74 35.40 -43.15
N PRO A 9 -21.40 35.29 -41.85
CA PRO A 9 -20.08 34.81 -41.41
C PRO A 9 -19.90 33.29 -41.63
N PRO A 10 -18.66 32.81 -41.75
CA PRO A 10 -18.38 31.38 -41.89
C PRO A 10 -18.58 30.62 -40.57
N LEU A 11 -18.96 29.34 -40.69
CA LEU A 11 -19.08 28.38 -39.61
C LEU A 11 -17.74 28.17 -38.91
N LEU A 12 -17.66 28.53 -37.63
CA LEU A 12 -16.51 28.23 -36.78
C LEU A 12 -16.59 26.77 -36.30
N HIS A 13 -15.59 25.98 -36.70
CA HIS A 13 -15.24 24.74 -36.02
C HIS A 13 -14.84 25.05 -34.57
N PHE A 14 -15.50 24.41 -33.60
CA PHE A 14 -15.15 24.49 -32.20
C PHE A 14 -14.27 23.28 -31.83
N GLU A 15 -12.98 23.53 -31.61
CA GLU A 15 -12.05 22.55 -31.07
C GLU A 15 -12.39 22.24 -29.60
N SER A 16 -12.61 20.97 -29.30
CA SER A 16 -12.79 20.45 -27.96
C SER A 16 -11.45 20.45 -27.20
N ASN A 17 -11.19 21.52 -26.46
CA ASN A 17 -10.02 21.62 -25.61
C ASN A 17 -10.30 20.96 -24.24
N SER A 18 -9.95 19.67 -24.09
CA SER A 18 -10.04 18.95 -22.81
C SER A 18 -8.88 19.35 -21.91
N ARG A 19 -9.03 20.41 -21.11
CA ARG A 19 -8.16 20.66 -19.95
C ARG A 19 -8.69 19.89 -18.75
N GLY A 20 -8.05 18.74 -18.47
CA GLY A 20 -8.21 18.03 -17.22
C GLY A 20 -7.73 18.90 -16.05
N SER A 21 -8.67 19.41 -15.26
CA SER A 21 -8.38 20.08 -14.00
C SER A 21 -8.16 19.02 -12.92
N GLN A 22 -6.91 18.70 -12.68
CA GLN A 22 -6.46 17.82 -11.61
C GLN A 22 -6.57 18.59 -10.29
N ARG A 23 -7.73 18.50 -9.63
CA ARG A 23 -7.89 19.01 -8.26
C ARG A 23 -7.35 17.98 -7.29
N HIS A 24 -6.21 18.31 -6.70
CA HIS A 24 -5.68 17.65 -5.51
C HIS A 24 -6.71 17.76 -4.36
N ILE A 25 -7.26 16.62 -3.95
CA ILE A 25 -7.93 16.49 -2.66
C ILE A 25 -6.85 16.12 -1.65
N THR A 26 -6.42 17.10 -0.87
CA THR A 26 -5.54 16.92 0.28
C THR A 26 -6.35 16.41 1.48
N GLY A 27 -6.58 15.10 1.54
CA GLY A 27 -7.06 14.43 2.74
C GLY A 27 -5.94 14.29 3.77
N ARG A 28 -5.84 15.23 4.71
CA ARG A 28 -5.03 15.08 5.93
C ARG A 28 -5.66 13.99 6.80
N ILE A 29 -5.16 12.78 6.71
CA ILE A 29 -5.39 11.74 7.72
C ILE A 29 -4.24 11.83 8.73
N SER A 30 -4.55 12.35 9.91
CA SER A 30 -3.67 12.35 11.06
C SER A 30 -3.34 10.92 11.47
N LYS A 31 -2.12 10.46 11.17
CA LYS A 31 -1.60 9.17 11.66
C LYS A 31 -1.35 9.30 13.16
N SER A 32 -2.23 8.70 13.96
CA SER A 32 -1.96 8.36 15.34
C SER A 32 -0.76 7.42 15.41
N LYS A 33 0.20 7.76 16.29
CA LYS A 33 1.39 6.96 16.58
C LYS A 33 0.96 5.56 17.05
N PHE A 34 1.13 4.57 16.19
CA PHE A 34 1.17 3.17 16.61
C PHE A 34 2.44 2.97 17.43
N ILE A 35 2.29 2.94 18.75
CA ILE A 35 3.30 2.37 19.64
C ILE A 35 3.35 0.89 19.30
N LYS A 36 4.49 0.47 18.78
CA LYS A 36 4.85 -0.91 18.50
C LYS A 36 5.03 -1.61 19.84
N THR A 37 3.94 -2.04 20.47
CA THR A 37 3.99 -2.97 21.59
C THR A 37 4.48 -4.30 21.02
N LYS A 38 5.72 -4.67 21.35
CA LYS A 38 6.22 -6.02 21.18
C LYS A 38 5.16 -6.96 21.78
N ARG A 39 4.51 -7.73 20.92
CA ARG A 39 3.80 -8.94 21.34
C ARG A 39 4.90 -9.87 21.85
N GLY A 40 5.14 -9.81 23.15
CA GLY A 40 5.94 -10.81 23.85
C GLY A 40 5.15 -12.10 23.76
N GLU A 41 5.50 -12.93 22.80
CA GLU A 41 5.25 -14.37 22.90
C GLU A 41 5.98 -14.84 24.15
N THR A 42 5.28 -14.87 25.28
CA THR A 42 5.61 -15.84 26.31
C THR A 42 5.09 -17.17 25.80
N SER A 43 5.85 -17.77 24.87
CA SER A 43 5.96 -19.23 24.83
C SER A 43 6.29 -19.61 26.26
N SER A 44 5.33 -20.18 26.97
CA SER A 44 5.58 -20.82 28.24
C SER A 44 6.28 -22.14 27.94
N ASP A 45 7.46 -22.06 27.34
CA ASP A 45 8.46 -23.11 27.39
C ASP A 45 8.97 -23.13 28.84
N PHE A 46 8.19 -23.80 29.69
CA PHE A 46 8.75 -24.40 30.90
C PHE A 46 9.80 -25.39 30.43
N SER A 47 11.03 -24.90 30.31
CA SER A 47 12.20 -25.75 30.26
C SER A 47 12.14 -26.67 31.48
N PRO A 48 12.14 -28.00 31.30
CA PRO A 48 12.28 -28.93 32.40
C PRO A 48 13.73 -28.82 32.89
N TRP A 49 13.95 -28.03 33.95
CA TRP A 49 15.18 -28.15 34.73
C TRP A 49 15.19 -29.51 35.45
N PRO A 50 16.39 -30.07 35.68
CA PRO A 50 16.74 -31.39 35.21
C PRO A 50 16.25 -32.49 36.15
N ALA A 51 15.55 -33.46 35.58
CA ALA A 51 15.46 -34.79 36.17
C ALA A 51 16.83 -35.48 36.03
N GLU A 52 17.27 -36.07 37.15
CA GLU A 52 18.28 -37.13 37.23
C GLU A 52 19.71 -36.77 36.79
N VAL A 53 20.40 -36.02 37.66
CA VAL A 53 21.82 -36.33 37.91
C VAL A 53 21.86 -37.68 38.62
N THR A 54 22.01 -38.73 37.83
CA THR A 54 22.47 -40.02 38.31
C THR A 54 23.85 -39.81 38.91
N TYR A 55 23.93 -39.70 40.24
CA TYR A 55 25.20 -39.85 40.94
C TYR A 55 25.64 -41.31 40.76
N GLN A 56 26.41 -41.58 39.71
CA GLN A 56 27.31 -42.73 39.70
C GLN A 56 28.36 -42.48 40.80
N ILE A 57 28.03 -42.92 42.00
CA ILE A 57 29.00 -43.11 43.08
C ILE A 57 30.00 -44.15 42.56
N VAL A 58 31.19 -43.69 42.17
CA VAL A 58 32.37 -44.53 42.00
C VAL A 58 32.67 -45.17 43.36
N GLN A 59 32.15 -46.38 43.57
CA GLN A 59 32.49 -47.21 44.72
C GLN A 59 33.92 -47.72 44.53
N LYS A 60 34.89 -47.05 45.16
CA LYS A 60 36.12 -47.72 45.59
C LYS A 60 35.77 -48.60 46.81
N PRO A 61 36.17 -49.88 46.87
CA PRO A 61 35.81 -50.75 47.97
C PRO A 61 36.63 -50.35 49.20
N ARG A 62 36.07 -49.50 50.07
CA ARG A 62 36.55 -49.38 51.45
C ARG A 62 35.91 -50.48 52.27
N LYS A 63 36.78 -51.33 52.83
CA LYS A 63 36.47 -52.44 53.73
C LYS A 63 35.46 -52.00 54.78
N LYS A 64 34.32 -52.70 54.84
CA LYS A 64 33.34 -52.59 55.92
C LYS A 64 34.03 -53.00 57.23
N ILE A 65 34.20 -52.04 58.14
CA ILE A 65 34.30 -52.34 59.57
C ILE A 65 32.86 -52.35 60.06
N HIS A 66 32.37 -53.53 60.43
CA HIS A 66 31.10 -53.69 61.11
C HIS A 66 31.15 -52.95 62.45
N HIS A 67 30.46 -51.81 62.56
CA HIS A 67 29.96 -51.37 63.85
C HIS A 67 28.58 -51.99 64.06
N GLY A 68 28.42 -52.61 65.23
CA GLY A 68 27.29 -53.45 65.58
C GLY A 68 25.92 -52.76 65.49
N SER A 69 24.91 -53.60 65.36
CA SER A 69 23.49 -53.27 65.48
C SER A 69 23.22 -52.49 66.77
N LEU A 70 23.19 -51.16 66.69
CA LEU A 70 22.57 -50.30 67.70
C LEU A 70 21.10 -50.14 67.30
N ALA A 71 20.20 -50.58 68.17
CA ALA A 71 18.77 -50.40 67.99
C ALA A 71 18.45 -48.93 67.66
N LYS A 72 17.47 -48.73 66.77
CA LYS A 72 17.04 -47.39 66.35
C LYS A 72 16.69 -46.57 67.60
N PRO A 73 17.17 -45.33 67.75
CA PRO A 73 16.87 -44.53 68.93
C PRO A 73 15.35 -44.36 69.07
N HIS A 74 14.81 -44.66 70.25
CA HIS A 74 13.36 -44.62 70.53
C HIS A 74 12.71 -43.28 70.14
N PHE A 75 13.44 -42.18 70.32
CA PHE A 75 13.00 -40.84 69.93
C PHE A 75 12.82 -40.68 68.41
N LEU A 76 13.70 -41.27 67.60
CA LEU A 76 13.58 -41.24 66.13
C LEU A 76 12.37 -42.04 65.65
N GLU A 77 12.09 -43.17 66.30
CA GLU A 77 10.91 -44.00 66.02
C GLU A 77 9.60 -43.29 66.39
N GLN A 78 9.59 -42.54 67.49
CA GLN A 78 8.46 -41.69 67.89
C GLN A 78 8.19 -40.55 66.89
N LEU A 79 9.24 -39.83 66.45
CA LEU A 79 9.09 -38.77 65.45
C LEU A 79 8.62 -39.31 64.09
N GLU A 80 9.13 -40.46 63.64
CA GLU A 80 8.68 -41.09 62.41
C GLU A 80 7.23 -41.58 62.49
N CYS A 81 6.81 -42.13 63.64
CA CYS A 81 5.42 -42.53 63.86
C CYS A 81 4.48 -41.32 63.99
N HIS A 82 4.95 -40.19 64.52
CA HIS A 82 4.18 -38.94 64.56
C HIS A 82 4.03 -38.34 63.16
N LEU A 83 5.12 -38.24 62.41
CA LEU A 83 5.12 -37.74 61.04
C LEU A 83 4.19 -38.55 60.12
N LYS A 84 4.24 -39.88 60.19
CA LYS A 84 3.37 -40.75 59.38
C LYS A 84 1.89 -40.53 59.72
N ARG A 85 1.55 -40.52 61.01
CA ARG A 85 0.16 -40.31 61.47
C ARG A 85 -0.39 -38.94 61.06
N GLU A 86 0.38 -37.88 61.24
CA GLU A 86 -0.06 -36.51 60.88
C GLU A 86 -0.16 -36.31 59.37
N VAL A 87 0.76 -36.88 58.58
CA VAL A 87 0.70 -36.79 57.11
C VAL A 87 -0.43 -37.65 56.53
N GLU A 88 -0.73 -38.80 57.13
CA GLU A 88 -1.86 -39.67 56.74
C GLU A 88 -3.22 -39.08 57.16
N ALA A 89 -3.27 -38.24 58.20
CA ALA A 89 -4.47 -37.53 58.64
C ALA A 89 -4.83 -36.32 57.77
N LEU A 90 -3.92 -35.86 56.90
CA LEU A 90 -4.18 -34.76 55.96
C LEU A 90 -4.94 -35.27 54.73
N ASP A 91 -6.10 -34.67 54.45
CA ASP A 91 -6.92 -34.98 53.26
C ASP A 91 -6.15 -34.73 51.96
N THR A 92 -6.14 -35.69 51.04
CA THR A 92 -5.25 -35.72 49.86
C THR A 92 -5.65 -34.80 48.70
N HIS A 93 -6.80 -34.13 48.75
CA HIS A 93 -7.40 -33.46 47.57
C HIS A 93 -7.57 -31.93 47.65
N GLY A 94 -7.04 -31.25 48.67
CA GLY A 94 -7.12 -29.80 48.79
C GLY A 94 -5.97 -29.02 48.12
N PRO A 95 -6.21 -27.79 47.59
CA PRO A 95 -5.15 -26.93 47.04
C PRO A 95 -4.14 -26.43 48.09
N LYS A 96 -4.44 -26.61 49.39
CA LYS A 96 -3.55 -26.27 50.52
C LYS A 96 -2.80 -27.48 51.11
N VAL A 97 -2.93 -28.65 50.51
CA VAL A 97 -2.37 -29.90 51.09
C VAL A 97 -0.85 -29.85 51.16
N GLN A 98 -0.19 -29.23 50.18
CA GLN A 98 1.26 -29.06 50.21
C GLN A 98 1.73 -28.07 51.30
N GLU A 99 0.94 -27.04 51.61
CA GLU A 99 1.24 -26.08 52.69
C GLU A 99 1.04 -26.71 54.07
N LEU A 100 -0.05 -27.47 54.24
CA LEU A 100 -0.35 -28.20 55.48
C LEU A 100 0.68 -29.32 55.72
N ARG A 101 1.06 -30.03 54.67
CA ARG A 101 2.10 -31.06 54.74
C ARG A 101 3.46 -30.45 55.13
N LEU A 102 3.83 -29.32 54.54
CA LEU A 102 5.06 -28.61 54.89
C LEU A 102 5.06 -28.16 56.36
N GLN A 103 3.91 -27.77 56.90
CA GLN A 103 3.76 -27.39 58.31
C GLN A 103 4.06 -28.58 59.25
N VAL A 104 3.53 -29.76 58.97
CA VAL A 104 3.83 -30.98 59.74
C VAL A 104 5.33 -31.30 59.71
N TYR A 105 5.99 -31.18 58.55
CA TYR A 105 7.44 -31.36 58.45
C TYR A 105 8.22 -30.28 59.21
N GLN A 106 7.76 -29.02 59.23
CA GLN A 106 8.39 -27.93 59.99
C GLN A 106 8.29 -28.15 61.51
N GLU A 107 7.17 -28.67 61.99
CA GLU A 107 6.94 -29.00 63.40
C GLU A 107 7.82 -30.18 63.84
N VAL A 108 7.85 -31.26 63.06
CA VAL A 108 8.73 -32.43 63.31
C VAL A 108 10.21 -32.04 63.24
N PHE A 109 10.60 -31.17 62.32
CA PHE A 109 11.96 -30.64 62.24
C PHE A 109 12.30 -29.74 63.43
N GLY A 110 11.32 -28.99 63.95
CA GLY A 110 11.45 -28.24 65.20
C GLY A 110 11.77 -29.15 66.39
N TYR A 111 10.98 -30.21 66.60
CA TYR A 111 11.23 -31.20 67.66
C TYR A 111 12.59 -31.89 67.50
N LEU A 112 13.01 -32.19 66.26
CA LEU A 112 14.32 -32.76 65.98
C LEU A 112 15.47 -31.81 66.38
N ILE A 113 15.33 -30.50 66.11
CA ILE A 113 16.35 -29.49 66.45
C ILE A 113 16.46 -29.30 67.97
N GLU A 114 15.37 -29.45 68.71
CA GLU A 114 15.38 -29.25 70.17
C GLU A 114 16.23 -30.29 70.92
N GLU A 115 16.31 -31.52 70.41
CA GLU A 115 17.12 -32.60 71.00
C GLU A 115 18.64 -32.42 70.77
N PHE A 116 19.06 -31.65 69.76
CA PHE A 116 20.48 -31.47 69.44
C PHE A 116 21.14 -30.37 70.28
N LYS A 117 21.67 -30.69 71.46
CA LYS A 117 22.22 -29.66 72.37
C LYS A 117 23.40 -28.83 71.82
N THR A 118 24.28 -29.42 71.01
CA THR A 118 25.50 -28.74 70.49
C THR A 118 25.28 -28.01 69.16
N TYR A 119 24.41 -28.54 68.30
CA TYR A 119 24.17 -28.03 66.94
C TYR A 119 22.85 -27.25 66.79
N LYS A 120 22.05 -27.14 67.85
CA LYS A 120 20.77 -26.40 67.85
C LYS A 120 20.88 -24.96 67.34
N PRO A 121 21.89 -24.13 67.70
CA PRO A 121 21.97 -22.75 67.22
C PRO A 121 22.08 -22.64 65.69
N ILE A 122 22.91 -23.48 65.07
CA ILE A 122 23.11 -23.45 63.60
C ILE A 122 21.90 -24.01 62.86
N LEU A 123 21.30 -25.12 63.34
CA LEU A 123 20.11 -25.69 62.71
C LEU A 123 18.87 -24.79 62.86
N SER A 124 18.73 -24.11 64.00
CA SER A 124 17.66 -23.11 64.21
C SER A 124 17.85 -21.89 63.31
N ALA A 125 19.08 -21.42 63.14
CA ALA A 125 19.39 -20.32 62.21
C ALA A 125 19.05 -20.69 60.77
N ILE A 126 19.42 -21.90 60.33
CA ILE A 126 19.08 -22.41 58.99
C ILE A 126 17.56 -22.51 58.82
N LYS A 127 16.84 -23.09 59.79
CA LYS A 127 15.37 -23.19 59.76
C LYS A 127 14.71 -21.81 59.67
N ASN A 128 15.18 -20.86 60.48
CA ASN A 128 14.64 -19.51 60.52
C ASN A 128 14.80 -18.77 59.18
N GLU A 129 15.94 -18.94 58.49
CA GLU A 129 16.16 -18.33 57.18
C GLU A 129 15.17 -18.84 56.12
N TYR A 130 14.91 -20.16 56.11
CA TYR A 130 13.89 -20.75 55.23
C TYR A 130 12.47 -20.32 55.61
N ASP A 131 12.14 -20.25 56.90
CA ASP A 131 10.82 -19.82 57.36
C ASP A 131 10.54 -18.36 56.98
N ILE A 132 11.53 -17.47 57.12
CA ILE A 132 11.45 -16.07 56.67
C ILE A 132 11.26 -15.99 55.15
N THR A 133 12.05 -16.77 54.38
CA THR A 133 11.96 -16.79 52.91
C THR A 133 10.60 -17.30 52.44
N LEU A 134 10.07 -18.36 53.06
CA LEU A 134 8.75 -18.90 52.75
C LEU A 134 7.62 -17.90 53.07
N ALA A 135 7.72 -17.19 54.20
CA ALA A 135 6.78 -16.13 54.54
C ALA A 135 6.80 -14.99 53.51
N HIS A 136 8.00 -14.58 53.07
CA HIS A 136 8.15 -13.58 52.03
C HIS A 136 7.52 -14.01 50.69
N LEU A 137 7.75 -15.25 50.25
CA LEU A 137 7.17 -15.77 49.01
C LEU A 137 5.63 -15.87 49.09
N ARG A 138 5.08 -16.27 50.24
CA ARG A 138 3.61 -16.29 50.46
C ARG A 138 3.01 -14.89 50.37
N GLU A 139 3.68 -13.89 50.93
CA GLU A 139 3.23 -12.49 50.85
C GLU A 139 3.26 -11.99 49.40
N GLN A 140 4.32 -12.28 48.65
CA GLN A 140 4.38 -11.96 47.22
C GLN A 140 3.23 -12.62 46.44
N ILE A 141 2.91 -13.89 46.71
CA ILE A 141 1.77 -14.58 46.07
C ILE A 141 0.45 -13.88 46.39
N ARG A 142 0.26 -13.44 47.64
CA ARG A 142 -0.94 -12.73 48.09
C ARG A 142 -1.12 -11.41 47.37
N ASP A 143 -0.03 -10.67 47.14
CA ASP A 143 -0.06 -9.37 46.45
C ASP A 143 -0.26 -9.52 44.93
N LEU A 144 0.21 -10.62 44.34
CA LEU A 144 0.02 -10.91 42.90
C LEU A 144 -1.43 -11.30 42.55
N LEU A 145 -2.17 -11.87 43.50
CA LEU A 145 -3.55 -12.34 43.28
C LEU A 145 -4.54 -11.23 42.84
N PRO A 146 -4.64 -10.08 43.53
CA PRO A 146 -5.51 -8.98 43.10
C PRO A 146 -5.02 -8.33 41.80
N LEU A 147 -3.73 -8.41 41.49
CA LEU A 147 -3.18 -7.88 40.24
C LEU A 147 -3.66 -8.70 39.03
N ARG A 148 -3.74 -10.03 39.17
CA ARG A 148 -4.35 -10.91 38.16
C ARG A 148 -5.81 -10.57 37.92
N ALA A 149 -6.58 -10.34 38.99
CA ALA A 149 -8.00 -9.96 38.87
C ALA A 149 -8.18 -8.60 38.16
N LYS A 150 -7.35 -7.60 38.50
CA LYS A 150 -7.34 -6.30 37.82
C LYS A 150 -6.95 -6.42 36.34
N LEU A 151 -6.00 -7.28 36.00
CA LEU A 151 -5.60 -7.53 34.61
C LEU A 151 -6.77 -8.09 33.79
N VAL A 152 -7.52 -9.06 34.33
CA VAL A 152 -8.71 -9.62 33.67
C VAL A 152 -9.75 -8.53 33.41
N LEU A 153 -10.07 -7.71 34.42
CA LEU A 153 -11.04 -6.62 34.26
C LEU A 153 -10.61 -5.60 33.18
N VAL A 154 -9.33 -5.23 33.17
CA VAL A 154 -8.80 -4.30 32.14
C VAL A 154 -8.80 -4.96 30.77
N SER A 155 -8.53 -6.27 30.67
CA SER A 155 -8.62 -7.02 29.41
C SER A 155 -10.04 -7.01 28.87
N GLU A 156 -11.03 -7.32 29.70
CA GLU A 156 -12.46 -7.29 29.33
C GLU A 156 -12.89 -5.88 28.88
N GLN A 157 -12.46 -4.83 29.58
CA GLN A 157 -12.75 -3.45 29.19
C GLN A 157 -12.11 -3.09 27.84
N CYS A 158 -10.86 -3.50 27.61
CA CYS A 158 -10.20 -3.32 26.32
C CYS A 158 -10.93 -4.09 25.20
N GLU A 159 -11.35 -5.33 25.44
CA GLU A 159 -12.11 -6.12 24.47
C GLU A 159 -13.46 -5.47 24.14
N GLN A 160 -14.18 -4.97 25.16
CA GLN A 160 -15.44 -4.27 24.97
C GLN A 160 -15.26 -2.99 24.14
N THR A 161 -14.27 -2.16 24.48
CA THR A 161 -13.99 -0.94 23.69
C THR A 161 -13.60 -1.24 22.24
N ILE A 162 -12.85 -2.32 22.00
CA ILE A 162 -12.51 -2.77 20.64
C ILE A 162 -13.78 -3.19 19.88
N LEU A 163 -14.71 -3.89 20.53
CA LEU A 163 -15.96 -4.32 19.91
C LEU A 163 -16.86 -3.12 19.57
N ASP A 164 -16.99 -2.15 20.48
CA ASP A 164 -17.78 -0.94 20.27
C ASP A 164 -17.24 -0.13 19.10
N LEU A 165 -15.92 0.07 19.04
CA LEU A 165 -15.26 0.74 17.90
C LEU A 165 -15.51 0.01 16.58
N LYS A 166 -15.44 -1.32 16.58
CA LYS A 166 -15.74 -2.13 15.37
C LYS A 166 -17.20 -2.04 14.93
N VAL A 167 -18.15 -1.85 15.84
CA VAL A 167 -19.55 -1.61 15.49
C VAL A 167 -19.68 -0.22 14.85
N GLN A 168 -19.12 0.80 15.51
CA GLN A 168 -19.17 2.17 15.01
C GLN A 168 -18.54 2.29 13.61
N GLU A 169 -17.34 1.74 13.40
CA GLU A 169 -16.67 1.72 12.09
C GLU A 169 -17.55 1.07 11.01
N ARG A 170 -18.24 -0.04 11.33
CA ARG A 170 -19.13 -0.71 10.38
C ARG A 170 -20.34 0.13 10.02
N ASP A 171 -20.90 0.85 10.98
CA ASP A 171 -22.05 1.72 10.76
C ASP A 171 -21.65 2.98 9.97
N GLU A 172 -20.48 3.56 10.24
CA GLU A 172 -19.90 4.66 9.45
C GLU A 172 -19.62 4.22 8.01
N ILE A 173 -18.99 3.07 7.80
CA ILE A 173 -18.74 2.52 6.46
C ILE A 173 -20.07 2.30 5.72
N ARG A 174 -21.11 1.80 6.42
CA ARG A 174 -22.44 1.62 5.82
C ARG A 174 -23.06 2.95 5.40
N ALA A 175 -23.01 3.96 6.26
CA ALA A 175 -23.53 5.29 5.96
C ALA A 175 -22.79 5.94 4.78
N LEU A 176 -21.45 5.89 4.78
CA LEU A 176 -20.63 6.38 3.66
C LEU A 176 -20.96 5.64 2.35
N LYS A 177 -21.17 4.33 2.40
CA LYS A 177 -21.53 3.54 1.21
C LYS A 177 -22.90 3.95 0.66
N GLN A 178 -23.88 4.23 1.53
CA GLN A 178 -25.19 4.72 1.12
C GLN A 178 -25.09 6.10 0.47
N GLU A 179 -24.29 7.01 1.03
CA GLU A 179 -24.08 8.34 0.46
C GLU A 179 -23.37 8.26 -0.90
N CYS A 180 -22.32 7.44 -1.02
CA CYS A 180 -21.65 7.20 -2.30
C CYS A 180 -22.61 6.68 -3.37
N GLN A 181 -23.49 5.75 -3.00
CA GLN A 181 -24.51 5.22 -3.92
C GLN A 181 -25.50 6.31 -4.34
N HIS A 182 -25.99 7.11 -3.38
CA HIS A 182 -26.89 8.22 -3.64
C HIS A 182 -26.27 9.23 -4.61
N LEU A 183 -25.04 9.68 -4.34
CA LEU A 183 -24.31 10.61 -5.21
C LEU A 183 -24.08 10.03 -6.60
N GLN A 184 -23.80 8.74 -6.71
CA GLN A 184 -23.61 8.08 -8.00
C GLN A 184 -24.91 8.08 -8.82
N ASP A 185 -26.06 7.88 -8.18
CA ASP A 185 -27.36 7.90 -8.85
C ASP A 185 -27.77 9.32 -9.25
N VAL A 186 -27.43 10.34 -8.44
CA VAL A 186 -27.55 11.75 -8.83
C VAL A 186 -26.70 12.04 -10.07
N ILE A 187 -25.43 11.63 -10.10
CA ILE A 187 -24.54 11.83 -11.26
C ILE A 187 -25.13 11.16 -12.50
N LYS A 188 -25.65 9.94 -12.40
CA LYS A 188 -26.32 9.26 -13.53
C LYS A 188 -27.52 10.06 -14.01
N SER A 189 -28.35 10.57 -13.10
CA SER A 189 -29.53 11.38 -13.46
C SER A 189 -29.13 12.66 -14.19
N MET A 190 -28.12 13.38 -13.71
CA MET A 190 -27.62 14.61 -14.35
C MET A 190 -27.00 14.32 -15.71
N ARG A 191 -26.27 13.21 -15.87
CA ARG A 191 -25.73 12.78 -17.17
C ARG A 191 -26.83 12.46 -18.18
N ARG A 192 -27.92 11.80 -17.75
CA ARG A 192 -29.08 11.55 -18.61
C ARG A 192 -29.72 12.86 -19.05
N GLN A 193 -29.91 13.81 -18.13
CA GLN A 193 -30.45 15.14 -18.45
C GLN A 193 -29.55 15.89 -19.43
N GLN A 194 -28.23 15.87 -19.22
CA GLN A 194 -27.26 16.48 -20.13
C GLN A 194 -27.35 15.86 -21.53
N SER A 195 -27.44 14.54 -21.63
CA SER A 195 -27.60 13.86 -22.93
C SER A 195 -28.91 14.23 -23.61
N ALA A 196 -30.03 14.31 -22.86
CA ALA A 196 -31.32 14.69 -23.42
C ALA A 196 -31.31 16.14 -23.94
N LEU A 197 -30.73 17.06 -23.17
CA LEU A 197 -30.54 18.46 -23.59
C LEU A 197 -29.63 18.55 -24.82
N GLN A 198 -28.56 17.75 -24.87
CA GLN A 198 -27.66 17.72 -26.01
C GLN A 198 -28.38 17.27 -27.30
N ILE A 199 -29.20 16.22 -27.22
CA ILE A 199 -30.02 15.77 -28.35
C ILE A 199 -30.97 16.88 -28.83
N GLN A 200 -31.62 17.59 -27.90
CA GLN A 200 -32.49 18.73 -28.27
C GLN A 200 -31.71 19.85 -28.96
N VAL A 201 -30.52 20.17 -28.45
CA VAL A 201 -29.65 21.18 -29.08
C VAL A 201 -29.26 20.76 -30.49
N ASP A 202 -28.93 19.49 -30.70
CA ASP A 202 -28.51 19.00 -32.02
C ASP A 202 -29.69 18.94 -33.00
N HIS A 203 -30.88 18.58 -32.54
CA HIS A 203 -32.10 18.68 -33.34
C HIS A 203 -32.40 20.14 -33.75
N LEU A 204 -32.32 21.09 -32.81
CA LEU A 204 -32.53 22.52 -33.11
C LEU A 204 -31.48 23.07 -34.08
N LYS A 205 -30.24 22.57 -34.04
CA LYS A 205 -29.22 22.95 -35.03
C LYS A 205 -29.56 22.42 -36.41
N GLU A 206 -30.05 21.20 -36.51
CA GLU A 206 -30.49 20.59 -37.77
C GLU A 206 -31.69 21.36 -38.35
N ASP A 207 -32.69 21.65 -37.53
CA ASP A 207 -33.84 22.47 -37.92
C ASP A 207 -33.39 23.86 -38.40
N LEU A 208 -32.47 24.50 -37.69
CA LEU A 208 -31.93 25.78 -38.10
C LEU A 208 -31.20 25.67 -39.46
N ALA A 209 -30.40 24.61 -39.66
CA ALA A 209 -29.70 24.36 -40.92
C ALA A 209 -30.67 24.13 -42.09
N THR A 210 -31.74 23.35 -41.89
CA THR A 210 -32.77 23.12 -42.91
C THR A 210 -33.48 24.41 -43.27
N GLN A 211 -33.85 25.24 -42.28
CA GLN A 211 -34.44 26.56 -42.54
C GLN A 211 -33.48 27.45 -43.34
N TYR A 212 -32.19 27.50 -42.99
CA TYR A 212 -31.20 28.26 -43.77
C TYR A 212 -31.08 27.77 -45.21
N GLN A 213 -31.16 26.47 -45.44
CA GLN A 213 -31.12 25.91 -46.80
C GLN A 213 -32.35 26.33 -47.60
N LEU A 214 -33.56 26.22 -47.02
CA LEU A 214 -34.80 26.67 -47.65
C LEU A 214 -34.76 28.16 -48.01
N TYR A 215 -34.26 29.02 -47.12
CA TYR A 215 -34.09 30.45 -47.41
C TYR A 215 -33.13 30.71 -48.57
N ARG A 216 -32.06 29.91 -48.69
CA ARG A 216 -31.13 30.01 -49.83
C ARG A 216 -31.80 29.57 -51.12
N ASP A 217 -32.47 28.42 -51.11
CA ASP A 217 -33.15 27.88 -52.29
C ASP A 217 -34.25 28.85 -52.78
N GLU A 218 -35.02 29.45 -51.86
CA GLU A 218 -36.02 30.47 -52.18
C GLU A 218 -35.37 31.73 -52.79
N ARG A 219 -34.27 32.19 -52.20
CA ARG A 219 -33.52 33.34 -52.74
C ARG A 219 -32.99 33.05 -54.14
N ASP A 220 -32.45 31.86 -54.38
CA ASP A 220 -31.91 31.46 -55.69
C ASP A 220 -33.03 31.30 -56.72
N ALA A 221 -34.19 30.74 -56.34
CA ALA A 221 -35.39 30.70 -57.17
C ALA A 221 -35.89 32.11 -57.54
N ARG A 222 -35.93 33.05 -56.57
CA ARG A 222 -36.27 34.46 -56.85
C ARG A 222 -35.28 35.11 -57.80
N LYS A 223 -33.97 34.85 -57.65
CA LYS A 223 -32.94 35.37 -58.54
C LYS A 223 -33.09 34.81 -59.96
N LEU A 224 -33.38 33.52 -60.10
CA LEU A 224 -33.65 32.87 -61.38
C LEU A 224 -34.90 33.45 -62.04
N LEU A 225 -35.98 33.67 -61.28
CA LEU A 225 -37.21 34.28 -61.76
C LEU A 225 -36.96 35.72 -62.25
N ILE A 226 -36.25 36.54 -61.48
CA ILE A 226 -35.87 37.90 -61.89
C ILE A 226 -35.05 37.85 -63.18
N THR A 227 -34.08 36.93 -63.27
CA THR A 227 -33.28 36.76 -64.49
C THR A 227 -34.18 36.39 -65.67
N ARG A 228 -35.12 35.47 -65.49
CA ARG A 228 -36.08 35.06 -66.52
C ARG A 228 -36.98 36.21 -66.95
N ILE A 229 -37.55 36.96 -66.02
CA ILE A 229 -38.35 38.16 -66.29
C ILE A 229 -37.53 39.19 -67.07
N SER A 230 -36.29 39.46 -66.66
CA SER A 230 -35.39 40.37 -67.39
C SER A 230 -35.08 39.87 -68.81
N THR A 231 -34.84 38.56 -69.00
CA THR A 231 -34.66 37.99 -70.35
C THR A 231 -35.95 38.05 -71.17
N MET A 232 -37.11 37.85 -70.56
CA MET A 232 -38.40 37.93 -71.24
C MET A 232 -38.73 39.35 -71.67
N HIS A 233 -38.49 40.35 -70.81
CA HIS A 233 -38.59 41.75 -71.19
C HIS A 233 -37.62 42.08 -72.32
N SER A 234 -36.38 41.61 -72.24
CA SER A 234 -35.41 41.76 -73.33
C SER A 234 -35.87 41.09 -74.64
N THR A 235 -36.56 39.94 -74.59
CA THR A 235 -37.10 39.28 -75.79
C THR A 235 -38.40 39.90 -76.28
N GLN A 236 -39.24 40.42 -75.38
CA GLN A 236 -40.50 41.09 -75.71
C GLN A 236 -40.25 42.49 -76.28
N ASP A 237 -39.21 43.17 -75.82
CA ASP A 237 -38.68 44.39 -76.45
C ASP A 237 -38.12 44.09 -77.86
N THR A 238 -37.74 42.84 -78.16
CA THR A 238 -37.40 42.39 -79.52
C THR A 238 -38.57 41.80 -80.31
N GLU A 239 -39.67 41.41 -79.66
CA GLU A 239 -40.86 40.75 -80.25
C GLU A 239 -42.14 41.60 -80.10
N HIS A 240 -42.01 42.92 -79.92
CA HIS A 240 -43.13 43.85 -79.84
C HIS A 240 -43.90 44.05 -81.17
N ASP A 241 -43.95 43.01 -82.00
CA ASP A 241 -44.74 42.91 -83.21
C ASP A 241 -45.37 41.52 -83.38
N ASP A 242 -45.98 40.94 -82.33
CA ASP A 242 -47.23 40.20 -82.54
C ASP A 242 -48.07 39.90 -81.28
N ASN A 243 -49.38 39.84 -81.53
CA ASN A 243 -50.49 40.00 -80.61
C ASN A 243 -50.74 38.90 -79.57
N ASN A 244 -51.22 39.36 -78.40
CA ASN A 244 -52.36 38.89 -77.60
C ASN A 244 -52.96 37.50 -77.93
N LYS A 245 -53.05 36.63 -76.91
CA LYS A 245 -54.11 35.63 -76.82
C LYS A 245 -54.82 35.68 -75.48
N GLU A 246 -56.14 35.81 -75.62
CA GLU A 246 -57.18 35.90 -74.60
C GLU A 246 -57.15 34.69 -73.64
N VAL A 247 -57.30 34.97 -72.34
CA VAL A 247 -57.56 33.95 -71.33
C VAL A 247 -59.07 33.93 -71.10
N GLU A 248 -59.70 32.81 -71.47
CA GLU A 248 -61.08 32.50 -71.13
C GLU A 248 -61.27 32.56 -69.61
N SER A 249 -62.18 33.41 -69.15
CA SER A 249 -62.59 33.46 -67.75
C SER A 249 -63.52 32.28 -67.45
N GLU A 250 -63.01 31.23 -66.80
CA GLU A 250 -63.86 30.20 -66.20
C GLU A 250 -64.82 30.82 -65.16
N ASP A 251 -66.05 30.32 -65.12
CA ASP A 251 -67.12 30.80 -64.23
C ASP A 251 -66.67 30.75 -62.75
N PRO A 252 -66.62 31.90 -62.04
CA PRO A 252 -66.20 31.99 -60.64
C PRO A 252 -66.95 31.05 -59.70
N MET A 253 -68.18 30.66 -60.04
CA MET A 253 -68.97 29.73 -59.24
C MET A 253 -68.44 28.30 -59.31
N VAL A 254 -67.93 27.86 -60.47
CA VAL A 254 -67.33 26.53 -60.66
C VAL A 254 -66.05 26.40 -59.84
N VAL A 255 -65.21 27.43 -59.85
CA VAL A 255 -63.97 27.48 -59.06
C VAL A 255 -64.26 27.41 -57.56
N LYS A 256 -65.30 28.11 -57.09
CA LYS A 256 -65.70 28.10 -55.68
C LYS A 256 -66.20 26.71 -55.24
N MET A 257 -66.97 26.03 -56.08
CA MET A 257 -67.43 24.67 -55.82
C MET A 257 -66.27 23.68 -55.81
N ALA A 258 -65.36 23.75 -56.79
CA ALA A 258 -64.15 22.92 -56.82
C ALA A 258 -63.27 23.14 -55.58
N LEU A 259 -63.09 24.39 -55.16
CA LEU A 259 -62.34 24.73 -53.95
C LEU A 259 -62.99 24.21 -52.67
N GLN A 260 -64.33 24.23 -52.59
CA GLN A 260 -65.05 23.62 -51.47
C GLN A 260 -64.84 22.11 -51.42
N VAL A 261 -64.98 21.42 -52.55
CA VAL A 261 -64.74 19.97 -52.65
C VAL A 261 -63.30 19.62 -52.25
N CYS A 262 -62.31 20.36 -52.74
CA CYS A 262 -60.91 20.16 -52.36
C CYS A 262 -60.66 20.34 -50.85
N ARG A 263 -61.36 21.28 -50.20
CA ARG A 263 -61.26 21.49 -48.74
C ARG A 263 -61.87 20.32 -47.97
N GLU A 264 -63.03 19.85 -48.38
CA GLU A 264 -63.69 18.69 -47.77
C GLU A 264 -62.82 17.44 -47.91
N ASP A 265 -62.25 17.19 -49.08
CA ASP A 265 -61.40 16.02 -49.31
C ASP A 265 -60.07 16.10 -48.54
N LEU A 266 -59.50 17.30 -48.39
CA LEU A 266 -58.34 17.52 -47.51
C LEU A 266 -58.67 17.20 -46.04
N THR A 267 -59.84 17.63 -45.55
CA THR A 267 -60.25 17.30 -44.18
C THR A 267 -60.45 15.80 -43.98
N LYS A 268 -61.04 15.09 -44.96
CA LYS A 268 -61.20 13.64 -44.90
C LYS A 268 -59.84 12.93 -44.91
N ALA A 269 -58.93 13.33 -45.78
CA ALA A 269 -57.58 12.77 -45.85
C ALA A 269 -56.81 12.98 -44.55
N GLN A 270 -56.94 14.16 -43.92
CA GLN A 270 -56.29 14.44 -42.64
C GLN A 270 -56.86 13.58 -41.51
N VAL A 271 -58.17 13.36 -41.47
CA VAL A 271 -58.80 12.48 -40.47
C VAL A 271 -58.36 11.03 -40.64
N GLU A 272 -58.29 10.51 -41.88
CA GLU A 272 -57.78 9.16 -42.14
C GLU A 272 -56.29 9.02 -41.78
N LEU A 273 -55.47 10.03 -42.08
CA LEU A 273 -54.06 10.02 -41.69
C LEU A 273 -53.90 9.97 -40.17
N ASN A 274 -54.65 10.80 -39.44
CA ASN A 274 -54.62 10.81 -37.97
C ASN A 274 -55.13 9.47 -37.40
N ARG A 275 -56.13 8.84 -38.04
CA ARG A 275 -56.62 7.51 -37.66
C ARG A 275 -55.55 6.45 -37.84
N LEU A 276 -54.87 6.45 -38.99
CA LEU A 276 -53.76 5.53 -39.27
C LEU A 276 -52.59 5.77 -38.32
N GLU A 277 -52.20 7.01 -38.08
CA GLU A 277 -51.13 7.33 -37.12
C GLU A 277 -51.44 6.80 -35.72
N ALA A 278 -52.68 6.95 -35.24
CA ALA A 278 -53.11 6.40 -33.96
C ALA A 278 -53.18 4.86 -33.94
N GLU A 279 -53.52 4.22 -35.06
CA GLU A 279 -53.59 2.75 -35.17
C GLU A 279 -52.20 2.10 -35.31
N TYR A 280 -51.23 2.82 -35.88
CA TYR A 280 -49.90 2.29 -36.19
C TYR A 280 -48.76 2.89 -35.36
N SER A 281 -49.02 3.83 -34.42
CA SER A 281 -47.98 4.43 -33.57
C SER A 281 -47.24 3.41 -32.71
N ASP A 282 -47.93 2.36 -32.28
CA ASP A 282 -47.41 1.34 -31.36
C ASP A 282 -46.95 0.05 -32.08
N VAL A 283 -47.01 0.03 -33.42
CA VAL A 283 -46.66 -1.16 -34.20
C VAL A 283 -45.24 -1.05 -34.73
N VAL A 284 -44.35 -1.90 -34.20
CA VAL A 284 -42.97 -2.03 -34.70
C VAL A 284 -42.98 -2.79 -36.03
N PRO A 285 -42.37 -2.27 -37.10
CA PRO A 285 -42.22 -2.97 -38.37
C PRO A 285 -41.62 -4.37 -38.19
N ARG A 286 -42.17 -5.38 -38.87
CA ARG A 286 -41.76 -6.80 -38.73
C ARG A 286 -40.24 -7.00 -38.83
N ARG A 287 -39.58 -6.29 -39.74
CA ARG A 287 -38.12 -6.34 -39.92
C ARG A 287 -37.34 -5.84 -38.70
N GLU A 288 -37.84 -4.82 -38.01
CA GLU A 288 -37.22 -4.28 -36.80
C GLU A 288 -37.45 -5.22 -35.62
N TRP A 289 -38.63 -5.82 -35.53
CA TRP A 289 -38.90 -6.88 -34.55
C TRP A 289 -38.00 -8.10 -34.78
N ASP A 290 -37.86 -8.58 -36.02
CA ASP A 290 -37.00 -9.72 -36.35
C ASP A 290 -35.53 -9.41 -36.01
N ASN A 291 -35.06 -8.19 -36.28
CA ASN A 291 -33.72 -7.74 -35.91
C ASN A 291 -33.55 -7.65 -34.38
N LEU A 292 -34.54 -7.09 -33.67
CA LEU A 292 -34.51 -6.95 -32.21
C LEU A 292 -34.56 -8.32 -31.54
N ASN A 293 -35.37 -9.25 -32.06
CA ASN A 293 -35.46 -10.62 -31.60
C ASN A 293 -34.12 -11.33 -31.79
N ARG A 294 -33.49 -11.21 -32.97
CA ARG A 294 -32.15 -11.76 -33.20
C ARG A 294 -31.12 -11.21 -32.20
N MET A 295 -31.11 -9.89 -31.97
CA MET A 295 -30.19 -9.28 -30.99
C MET A 295 -30.47 -9.77 -29.57
N HIS A 296 -31.73 -9.96 -29.20
CA HIS A 296 -32.12 -10.52 -27.90
C HIS A 296 -31.63 -11.95 -27.75
N GLU A 297 -31.85 -12.79 -28.76
CA GLU A 297 -31.43 -14.19 -28.80
C GLU A 297 -29.90 -14.32 -28.74
N GLU A 298 -29.16 -13.50 -29.49
CA GLU A 298 -27.70 -13.42 -29.40
C GLU A 298 -27.21 -12.98 -28.01
N THR A 299 -27.93 -12.05 -27.36
CA THR A 299 -27.59 -11.58 -26.02
C THR A 299 -27.85 -12.66 -24.97
N LEU A 300 -28.94 -13.41 -25.10
CA LEU A 300 -29.22 -14.56 -24.24
C LEU A 300 -28.15 -15.64 -24.37
N MET A 301 -27.74 -15.98 -25.60
CA MET A 301 -26.66 -16.94 -25.83
C MET A 301 -25.34 -16.48 -25.18
N LYS A 302 -24.98 -15.19 -25.31
CA LYS A 302 -23.78 -14.64 -24.65
C LYS A 302 -23.86 -14.70 -23.13
N LEU A 303 -25.04 -14.44 -22.57
CA LEU A 303 -25.28 -14.51 -21.13
C LEU A 303 -25.16 -15.94 -20.62
N GLU A 304 -25.71 -16.91 -21.35
CA GLU A 304 -25.58 -18.34 -21.04
C GLU A 304 -24.11 -18.78 -21.10
N THR A 305 -23.35 -18.40 -22.14
CA THR A 305 -21.92 -18.72 -22.21
C THR A 305 -21.11 -18.09 -21.07
N LEU A 306 -21.44 -16.86 -20.67
CA LEU A 306 -20.72 -16.20 -19.57
C LEU A 306 -21.08 -16.83 -18.22
N GLN A 307 -22.33 -17.28 -18.06
CA GLN A 307 -22.77 -18.04 -16.91
C GLN A 307 -22.00 -19.37 -16.81
N THR A 308 -21.88 -20.11 -17.91
CA THR A 308 -21.12 -21.37 -17.94
C THR A 308 -19.65 -21.16 -17.65
N ASP A 309 -19.03 -20.11 -18.20
CA ASP A 309 -17.63 -19.78 -17.95
C ASP A 309 -17.40 -19.39 -16.48
N PHE A 310 -18.34 -18.66 -15.88
CA PHE A 310 -18.30 -18.30 -14.46
C PHE A 310 -18.41 -19.54 -13.56
N ASP A 311 -19.35 -20.44 -13.86
CA ASP A 311 -19.53 -21.69 -13.11
C ASP A 311 -18.30 -22.60 -13.25
N GLN A 312 -17.68 -22.64 -14.44
CA GLN A 312 -16.41 -23.33 -14.67
C GLN A 312 -15.30 -22.71 -13.81
N MET A 313 -15.09 -21.39 -13.88
CA MET A 313 -14.05 -20.71 -13.11
C MET A 313 -14.24 -20.91 -11.60
N LYS A 314 -15.48 -20.92 -11.13
CA LYS A 314 -15.81 -21.22 -9.74
C LYS A 314 -15.42 -22.65 -9.37
N SER A 315 -15.71 -23.63 -10.22
CA SER A 315 -15.30 -25.02 -9.99
C SER A 315 -13.76 -25.19 -10.02
N GLU A 316 -13.06 -24.49 -10.91
CA GLU A 316 -11.59 -24.48 -10.96
C GLU A 316 -10.99 -23.85 -9.69
N TYR A 317 -11.61 -22.78 -9.19
CA TYR A 317 -11.20 -22.18 -7.93
C TYR A 317 -11.42 -23.12 -6.75
N ASP A 318 -12.59 -23.76 -6.66
CA ASP A 318 -12.92 -24.70 -5.57
C ASP A 318 -11.99 -25.93 -5.60
N THR A 319 -11.66 -26.45 -6.78
CA THR A 319 -10.68 -27.54 -6.93
C THR A 319 -9.27 -27.12 -6.52
N LEU A 320 -8.82 -25.91 -6.89
CA LEU A 320 -7.52 -25.39 -6.47
C LEU A 320 -7.46 -25.17 -4.96
N LEU A 321 -8.56 -24.72 -4.35
CA LEU A 321 -8.68 -24.54 -2.92
C LEU A 321 -8.60 -25.88 -2.18
N GLU A 322 -9.22 -26.93 -2.72
CA GLU A 322 -9.12 -28.28 -2.17
C GLU A 322 -7.70 -28.83 -2.29
N VAL A 323 -7.04 -28.68 -3.45
CA VAL A 323 -5.63 -29.08 -3.63
C VAL A 323 -4.71 -28.34 -2.65
N HIS A 324 -4.94 -27.04 -2.41
CA HIS A 324 -4.19 -26.28 -1.42
C HIS A 324 -4.44 -26.80 0.01
N ARG A 325 -5.69 -27.13 0.33
CA ARG A 325 -6.06 -27.69 1.63
C ARG A 325 -5.42 -29.06 1.87
N GLU A 326 -5.41 -29.93 0.87
CA GLU A 326 -4.79 -31.27 0.93
C GLU A 326 -3.27 -31.20 0.99
N SER A 327 -2.66 -30.24 0.30
CA SER A 327 -1.21 -30.02 0.34
C SER A 327 -0.74 -29.32 1.62
N SER A 328 -1.58 -28.58 2.34
CA SER A 328 -1.23 -27.90 3.60
C SER A 328 -0.69 -28.85 4.71
N PRO A 329 -1.36 -29.96 5.06
CA PRO A 329 -0.83 -30.92 6.03
C PRO A 329 0.36 -31.73 5.47
N ALA A 330 0.41 -31.99 4.16
CA ALA A 330 1.55 -32.65 3.52
C ALA A 330 2.82 -31.77 3.55
N VAL A 331 2.68 -30.46 3.38
CA VAL A 331 3.76 -29.46 3.50
C VAL A 331 4.23 -29.34 4.96
N LEU A 332 3.33 -29.40 5.94
CA LEU A 332 3.71 -29.42 7.36
C LEU A 332 4.46 -30.71 7.76
N HIS A 333 3.98 -31.88 7.32
CA HIS A 333 4.65 -33.16 7.58
C HIS A 333 5.98 -33.27 6.83
N PHE A 334 6.06 -32.76 5.60
CA PHE A 334 7.29 -32.70 4.81
C PHE A 334 8.33 -31.79 5.48
N ASN A 335 7.95 -30.58 5.91
CA ASN A 335 8.84 -29.67 6.63
C ASN A 335 9.35 -30.25 7.97
N GLN A 336 8.53 -31.07 8.65
CA GLN A 336 8.95 -31.74 9.89
C GLN A 336 9.90 -32.92 9.62
N SER A 337 9.72 -33.64 8.51
CA SER A 337 10.62 -34.73 8.10
C SER A 337 11.97 -34.26 7.53
N VAL A 338 12.02 -33.07 6.90
CA VAL A 338 13.25 -32.47 6.35
C VAL A 338 14.23 -32.00 7.45
N LEU A 339 13.75 -31.77 8.68
CA LEU A 339 14.64 -31.50 9.83
C LEU A 339 15.33 -32.76 10.38
N GLN A 340 14.89 -33.97 10.00
CA GLN A 340 15.43 -35.23 10.53
C GLN A 340 16.35 -35.98 9.57
N HIS A 341 16.27 -35.75 8.26
CA HIS A 341 17.11 -36.44 7.29
C HIS A 341 18.02 -35.45 6.55
N GLY A 342 19.25 -35.36 7.04
CA GLY A 342 20.34 -34.73 6.33
C GLY A 342 20.72 -35.51 5.07
N SER A 343 21.09 -34.76 4.03
CA SER A 343 21.73 -35.20 2.80
C SER A 343 20.93 -36.22 1.96
N ASP A 344 20.22 -35.74 0.94
CA ASP A 344 20.62 -35.99 -0.45
C ASP A 344 19.65 -35.39 -1.48
N ASN A 345 20.25 -34.60 -2.38
CA ASN A 345 19.88 -34.15 -3.73
C ASN A 345 18.42 -33.96 -4.22
N LYS A 346 18.23 -32.74 -4.74
CA LYS A 346 17.32 -32.27 -5.81
C LYS A 346 15.82 -32.36 -5.52
N HIS A 347 15.18 -31.21 -5.27
CA HIS A 347 14.15 -30.60 -6.12
C HIS A 347 13.53 -29.35 -5.46
N ILE A 348 13.41 -28.28 -6.27
CA ILE A 348 12.57 -27.08 -6.14
C ILE A 348 12.82 -26.22 -4.90
N VAL A 349 13.78 -25.30 -5.08
CA VAL A 349 14.00 -24.15 -4.20
C VAL A 349 12.79 -23.22 -4.35
N THR A 350 11.85 -23.26 -3.41
CA THR A 350 10.96 -22.12 -3.21
C THR A 350 11.82 -21.06 -2.53
N THR A 351 12.39 -20.14 -3.32
CA THR A 351 13.23 -19.07 -2.80
C THR A 351 12.41 -18.22 -1.83
N PRO A 352 12.81 -18.13 -0.55
CA PRO A 352 12.20 -17.18 0.37
C PRO A 352 12.28 -15.78 -0.26
N ARG A 353 11.17 -15.04 -0.25
CA ARG A 353 11.14 -13.69 -0.82
C ARG A 353 12.22 -12.84 -0.13
N PRO A 354 13.14 -12.21 -0.88
CA PRO A 354 14.19 -11.39 -0.29
C PRO A 354 13.59 -10.29 0.60
N ASN A 355 14.24 -10.00 1.72
CA ASN A 355 13.89 -8.87 2.56
C ASN A 355 14.36 -7.57 1.90
N TRP A 356 13.51 -6.98 1.06
CA TRP A 356 13.81 -5.75 0.31
C TRP A 356 14.14 -4.54 1.19
N GLU A 357 13.74 -4.56 2.47
CA GLU A 357 14.11 -3.49 3.43
C GLU A 357 15.62 -3.43 3.68
N GLN A 358 16.34 -4.55 3.49
CA GLN A 358 17.80 -4.59 3.61
C GLN A 358 18.50 -3.86 2.46
N CYS A 359 17.81 -3.59 1.35
CA CYS A 359 18.37 -2.87 0.20
C CYS A 359 18.37 -1.35 0.40
N SER A 360 17.89 -0.84 1.53
CA SER A 360 17.83 0.61 1.81
C SER A 360 19.20 1.29 1.72
N ASP A 361 20.26 0.60 2.15
CA ASP A 361 21.59 1.19 2.22
C ASP A 361 22.25 1.29 0.84
N ILE A 362 21.91 0.36 -0.06
CA ILE A 362 22.42 0.32 -1.44
C ILE A 362 21.73 1.38 -2.31
N LEU A 363 20.44 1.63 -2.06
CA LEU A 363 19.61 2.55 -2.84
C LEU A 363 19.61 4.00 -2.32
N GLY A 364 20.55 4.35 -1.43
CA GLY A 364 20.70 5.72 -0.92
C GLY A 364 19.71 6.13 0.17
N GLY A 365 19.08 5.16 0.86
CA GLY A 365 18.22 5.38 2.02
C GLY A 365 16.85 4.69 1.93
N SER A 366 16.18 4.57 3.09
CA SER A 366 14.87 3.90 3.22
C SER A 366 13.74 4.63 2.46
N GLU A 367 13.77 5.97 2.41
CA GLU A 367 12.74 6.77 1.71
C GLU A 367 12.80 6.56 0.18
N ARG A 368 13.98 6.68 -0.43
CA ARG A 368 14.19 6.45 -1.87
C ARG A 368 13.94 5.00 -2.26
N CYS A 369 14.33 4.04 -1.41
CA CYS A 369 14.02 2.62 -1.60
C CYS A 369 12.50 2.39 -1.61
N ARG A 370 11.76 3.01 -0.69
CA ARG A 370 10.30 2.91 -0.63
C ARG A 370 9.65 3.48 -1.89
N GLU A 371 10.04 4.68 -2.32
CA GLU A 371 9.53 5.29 -3.56
C GLU A 371 9.78 4.42 -4.80
N LEU A 372 10.98 3.84 -4.92
CA LEU A 372 11.32 2.97 -6.05
C LEU A 372 10.63 1.61 -6.01
N PHE A 373 10.33 1.09 -4.82
CA PHE A 373 9.76 -0.24 -4.63
C PHE A 373 8.24 -0.24 -4.41
N GLU A 374 7.61 0.91 -4.21
CA GLU A 374 6.17 1.03 -4.04
C GLU A 374 5.44 0.65 -5.34
N GLY A 375 4.48 -0.27 -5.24
CA GLY A 375 3.70 -0.77 -6.38
C GLY A 375 4.46 -1.69 -7.35
N GLN A 376 5.76 -1.94 -7.17
CA GLN A 376 6.56 -2.75 -8.10
C GLN A 376 6.53 -4.25 -7.81
N SER A 377 6.65 -5.08 -8.86
CA SER A 377 6.82 -6.54 -8.72
C SER A 377 8.22 -6.90 -8.19
N SER A 378 8.38 -8.07 -7.57
CA SER A 378 9.69 -8.50 -7.03
C SER A 378 10.78 -8.57 -8.11
N GLN A 379 10.41 -8.95 -9.33
CA GLN A 379 11.34 -8.96 -10.46
C GLN A 379 11.76 -7.54 -10.86
N LYS A 380 10.80 -6.59 -10.85
CA LYS A 380 11.10 -5.19 -11.17
C LYS A 380 11.95 -4.51 -10.10
N LYS A 381 11.72 -4.84 -8.82
CA LYS A 381 12.57 -4.42 -7.69
C LYS A 381 14.02 -4.91 -7.85
N LEU A 382 14.19 -6.16 -8.26
CA LEU A 382 15.52 -6.73 -8.53
C LEU A 382 16.22 -6.02 -9.69
N GLU A 383 15.51 -5.74 -10.77
CA GLU A 383 16.05 -5.02 -11.93
C GLU A 383 16.51 -3.61 -11.56
N ILE A 384 15.70 -2.87 -10.79
CA ILE A 384 16.04 -1.55 -10.26
C ILE A 384 17.28 -1.63 -9.36
N LEU A 385 17.35 -2.64 -8.49
CA LEU A 385 18.51 -2.86 -7.62
C LEU A 385 19.79 -3.15 -8.43
N LEU A 386 19.70 -4.01 -9.45
CA LEU A 386 20.82 -4.32 -10.33
C LEU A 386 21.27 -3.09 -11.12
N GLN A 387 20.33 -2.25 -11.56
CA GLN A 387 20.64 -1.01 -12.25
C GLN A 387 21.35 0.01 -11.35
N GLU A 388 20.96 0.13 -10.07
CA GLU A 388 21.64 1.03 -9.14
C GLU A 388 23.02 0.49 -8.72
N ILE A 389 23.15 -0.83 -8.52
CA ILE A 389 24.45 -1.47 -8.24
C ILE A 389 25.41 -1.31 -9.41
N ASN A 390 24.93 -1.47 -10.65
CA ASN A 390 25.71 -1.25 -11.86
C ASN A 390 25.83 0.25 -12.23
N GLY A 391 25.02 1.11 -11.61
CA GLY A 391 24.97 2.55 -11.84
C GLY A 391 26.05 3.34 -11.11
N GLN A 392 26.91 2.69 -10.32
CA GLN A 392 28.13 3.30 -9.79
C GLN A 392 29.04 3.71 -10.95
N LYS A 393 29.00 4.99 -11.31
CA LYS A 393 29.75 5.57 -12.44
C LYS A 393 31.22 5.19 -12.32
N GLU A 394 31.73 4.44 -13.30
CA GLU A 394 33.15 4.05 -13.35
C GLU A 394 34.08 5.25 -13.58
N PHE A 395 33.55 6.32 -14.16
CA PHE A 395 34.26 7.55 -14.45
C PHE A 395 33.41 8.78 -14.11
N PHE A 396 34.05 9.79 -13.53
CA PHE A 396 33.52 11.14 -13.40
C PHE A 396 33.95 12.01 -14.60
N ILE A 397 33.17 13.06 -14.83
CA ILE A 397 33.55 14.16 -15.73
C ILE A 397 34.06 15.27 -14.84
N GLY A 398 35.31 15.69 -15.04
CA GLY A 398 35.91 16.82 -14.32
C GLY A 398 35.13 18.11 -14.56
N LEU A 399 34.98 18.91 -13.50
CA LEU A 399 34.23 20.17 -13.47
C LEU A 399 34.96 21.34 -14.15
N GLY A 400 36.21 21.14 -14.60
CA GLY A 400 37.02 22.15 -15.28
C GLY A 400 37.90 22.98 -14.34
N THR A 401 38.70 23.88 -14.94
CA THR A 401 39.70 24.73 -14.24
C THR A 401 39.20 26.17 -14.04
N SER A 402 37.88 26.37 -14.01
CA SER A 402 37.28 27.69 -13.81
C SER A 402 37.42 28.16 -12.34
N SER A 403 37.47 29.48 -12.13
CA SER A 403 37.55 30.09 -10.80
C SER A 403 36.36 29.77 -9.89
N ASP A 404 35.25 29.32 -10.46
CA ASP A 404 34.02 28.95 -9.74
C ASP A 404 34.08 27.54 -9.14
N VAL A 405 35.07 26.72 -9.53
CA VAL A 405 35.26 25.35 -9.04
C VAL A 405 36.25 25.35 -7.87
N PRO A 406 35.95 24.68 -6.74
CA PRO A 406 36.86 24.61 -5.61
C PRO A 406 38.24 24.06 -6.01
N ILE A 407 39.31 24.61 -5.45
CA ILE A 407 40.71 24.35 -5.85
C ILE A 407 41.02 22.84 -5.86
N TYR A 408 40.50 22.09 -4.88
CA TYR A 408 40.70 20.65 -4.76
C TYR A 408 39.92 19.80 -5.81
N LEU A 409 39.09 20.41 -6.67
CA LEU A 409 38.31 19.75 -7.72
C LEU A 409 38.61 20.26 -9.14
N GLN A 410 39.58 21.16 -9.32
CA GLN A 410 39.95 21.75 -10.61
C GLN A 410 40.73 20.77 -11.49
N TYR A 411 40.02 19.80 -12.06
CA TYR A 411 40.56 18.80 -12.98
C TYR A 411 39.68 18.71 -14.23
N GLU A 412 40.31 18.58 -15.39
CA GLU A 412 39.63 18.38 -16.68
C GLU A 412 39.70 16.92 -17.15
N GLY A 413 38.65 16.47 -17.84
CA GLY A 413 38.63 15.17 -18.51
C GLY A 413 37.89 14.07 -17.74
N LYS A 414 38.16 12.81 -18.14
CA LYS A 414 37.54 11.61 -17.53
C LYS A 414 38.38 11.16 -16.34
N ILE A 415 37.80 11.27 -15.16
CA ILE A 415 38.44 10.95 -13.87
C ILE A 415 37.93 9.59 -13.40
N LYS A 416 38.81 8.70 -12.92
CA LYS A 416 38.39 7.34 -12.52
C LYS A 416 37.75 7.35 -11.13
N ASN A 417 36.64 6.64 -10.98
CA ASN A 417 36.04 6.42 -9.68
C ASN A 417 36.78 5.28 -8.95
N LEU A 418 37.43 5.61 -7.84
CA LEU A 418 38.16 4.67 -7.00
C LEU A 418 37.26 3.84 -6.09
N LYS A 419 35.95 4.11 -6.06
CA LYS A 419 34.93 3.38 -5.29
C LYS A 419 35.34 3.18 -3.83
N LEU A 420 35.67 4.28 -3.16
CA LEU A 420 36.18 4.25 -1.79
C LEU A 420 35.10 3.73 -0.82
N LYS A 421 35.49 2.80 0.06
CA LYS A 421 34.61 2.34 1.14
C LYS A 421 34.59 3.37 2.26
N LYS A 422 33.50 3.39 3.04
CA LYS A 422 33.35 4.27 4.21
C LYS A 422 34.55 4.20 5.17
N THR A 423 35.11 3.00 5.40
CA THR A 423 36.29 2.80 6.25
C THR A 423 37.55 3.48 5.71
N ASP A 424 37.73 3.48 4.39
CA ASP A 424 38.87 4.12 3.74
C ASP A 424 38.73 5.64 3.76
N VAL A 425 37.51 6.16 3.56
CA VAL A 425 37.20 7.60 3.68
C VAL A 425 37.51 8.12 5.08
N ILE A 426 37.07 7.41 6.12
CA ILE A 426 37.35 7.81 7.51
C ILE A 426 38.85 7.81 7.80
N ARG A 427 39.60 6.81 7.27
CA ARG A 427 41.06 6.76 7.41
C ARG A 427 41.71 7.99 6.76
N VAL A 428 41.33 8.29 5.52
CA VAL A 428 41.87 9.43 4.77
C VAL A 428 41.53 10.76 5.44
N ILE A 429 40.31 10.96 5.93
CA ILE A 429 39.93 12.17 6.67
C ILE A 429 40.76 12.33 7.95
N LYS A 430 41.01 11.24 8.70
CA LYS A 430 41.88 11.27 9.88
C LYS A 430 43.33 11.61 9.51
N ASP A 431 43.80 11.10 8.37
CA ASP A 431 45.14 11.38 7.86
C ASP A 431 45.29 12.85 7.44
N ILE A 432 44.29 13.41 6.76
CA ILE A 432 44.20 14.83 6.40
C ILE A 432 44.27 15.71 7.66
N TRP A 433 43.46 15.42 8.67
CA TRP A 433 43.45 16.20 9.92
C TRP A 433 44.79 16.14 10.65
N ARG A 434 45.38 14.95 10.78
CA ARG A 434 46.69 14.78 11.43
C ARG A 434 47.76 15.58 10.69
N ASN A 435 47.79 15.52 9.37
CA ASN A 435 48.78 16.24 8.58
C ASN A 435 48.56 17.76 8.67
N LYS A 436 47.31 18.22 8.69
CA LYS A 436 46.98 19.64 8.89
C LYS A 436 47.45 20.15 10.25
N THR A 437 47.26 19.38 11.33
CA THR A 437 47.77 19.75 12.65
C THR A 437 49.30 19.86 12.65
N THR A 438 50.01 18.88 12.06
CA THR A 438 51.47 18.93 11.98
C THR A 438 52.02 20.05 11.11
N GLU A 439 51.27 20.50 10.09
CA GLU A 439 51.68 21.64 9.26
C GLU A 439 51.41 22.97 9.97
N ASN A 440 50.28 23.10 10.66
CA ASN A 440 49.98 24.26 11.51
C ASN A 440 50.97 24.42 12.68
N GLU A 441 51.53 23.32 13.19
CA GLU A 441 52.59 23.38 14.22
C GLU A 441 53.94 23.87 13.65
N LYS A 442 54.18 23.66 12.35
CA LYS A 442 55.43 24.05 11.67
C LYS A 442 55.36 25.44 11.05
N ASN A 443 54.17 25.87 10.63
CA ASN A 443 53.92 27.14 9.96
C ASN A 443 52.99 28.00 10.82
N ASP A 444 53.41 29.22 11.18
CA ASP A 444 52.67 30.17 12.04
C ASP A 444 51.36 30.71 11.40
N VAL A 445 51.04 30.29 10.17
CA VAL A 445 49.84 30.70 9.42
C VAL A 445 49.05 29.46 9.03
N SER A 446 47.82 29.34 9.53
CA SER A 446 46.92 28.25 9.14
C SER A 446 46.37 28.48 7.73
N ARG A 447 46.68 27.58 6.81
CA ARG A 447 46.09 27.59 5.46
C ARG A 447 44.62 27.20 5.51
N ASP A 448 43.84 27.72 4.57
CA ASP A 448 42.45 27.27 4.39
C ASP A 448 42.38 25.76 4.13
N LEU A 449 41.30 25.11 4.56
CA LEU A 449 41.17 23.65 4.44
C LEU A 449 41.14 23.23 2.96
N GLN A 450 40.57 24.04 2.06
CA GLN A 450 40.49 23.72 0.64
C GLN A 450 41.87 23.74 -0.04
N GLU A 451 42.69 24.74 0.27
CA GLU A 451 44.06 24.86 -0.22
C GLU A 451 44.93 23.73 0.32
N PHE A 452 44.83 23.45 1.63
CA PHE A 452 45.54 22.34 2.25
C PHE A 452 45.16 20.99 1.62
N LEU A 453 43.86 20.75 1.40
CA LEU A 453 43.39 19.49 0.80
C LEU A 453 43.95 19.31 -0.62
N HIS A 454 43.96 20.36 -1.43
CA HIS A 454 44.56 20.31 -2.76
C HIS A 454 46.06 20.00 -2.69
N SER A 455 46.82 20.72 -1.86
CA SER A 455 48.25 20.45 -1.67
C SER A 455 48.53 19.03 -1.17
N TYR A 456 47.74 18.54 -0.20
CA TYR A 456 47.85 17.19 0.35
C TYR A 456 47.60 16.13 -0.73
N LEU A 457 46.56 16.28 -1.54
CA LEU A 457 46.22 15.32 -2.59
C LEU A 457 47.30 15.27 -3.68
N VAL A 458 47.87 16.43 -4.04
CA VAL A 458 48.96 16.51 -5.02
C VAL A 458 50.25 15.91 -4.45
N GLU A 459 50.59 16.16 -3.19
CA GLU A 459 51.81 15.63 -2.56
C GLU A 459 51.73 14.11 -2.33
N GLN A 460 50.57 13.59 -1.92
CA GLN A 460 50.40 12.16 -1.59
C GLN A 460 50.10 11.28 -2.80
N TYR A 461 49.29 11.79 -3.74
CA TYR A 461 48.73 10.97 -4.82
C TYR A 461 49.13 11.42 -6.22
N THR A 462 49.90 12.52 -6.34
CA THR A 462 50.52 13.03 -7.57
C THR A 462 49.59 12.94 -8.79
N ASP A 463 49.81 11.97 -9.68
CA ASP A 463 49.10 11.77 -10.95
C ASP A 463 47.64 11.32 -10.77
N LYS A 464 47.26 10.87 -9.58
CA LYS A 464 45.90 10.44 -9.22
C LYS A 464 45.18 11.42 -8.29
N ALA A 465 45.72 12.63 -8.10
CA ALA A 465 45.12 13.62 -7.21
C ALA A 465 43.65 13.92 -7.60
N GLY A 466 43.35 14.02 -8.90
CA GLY A 466 41.98 14.19 -9.40
C GLY A 466 41.07 12.98 -9.15
N ASP A 467 41.57 11.76 -9.39
CA ASP A 467 40.83 10.51 -9.11
C ASP A 467 40.44 10.43 -7.63
N TRP A 468 41.38 10.78 -6.73
CA TRP A 468 41.14 10.80 -5.30
C TRP A 468 40.20 11.92 -4.87
N ALA A 469 40.35 13.13 -5.41
CA ALA A 469 39.48 14.26 -5.07
C ALA A 469 38.01 13.94 -5.36
N TYR A 470 37.71 13.51 -6.59
CA TYR A 470 36.33 13.23 -7.00
C TYR A 470 35.74 12.01 -6.29
N SER A 471 36.54 10.96 -6.11
CA SER A 471 36.10 9.75 -5.39
C SER A 471 35.86 10.03 -3.90
N LEU A 472 36.69 10.86 -3.28
CA LEU A 472 36.54 11.27 -1.88
C LEU A 472 35.27 12.11 -1.71
N MET A 473 35.03 13.08 -2.61
CA MET A 473 33.84 13.93 -2.54
C MET A 473 32.53 13.17 -2.78
N GLU A 474 32.48 12.26 -3.75
CA GLU A 474 31.32 11.38 -3.95
C GLU A 474 31.06 10.53 -2.70
N SER A 475 32.11 9.96 -2.12
CA SER A 475 31.99 9.10 -0.95
C SER A 475 31.56 9.88 0.30
N ILE A 476 32.00 11.12 0.46
CA ILE A 476 31.55 12.03 1.54
C ILE A 476 30.05 12.35 1.36
N GLN A 477 29.61 12.69 0.14
CA GLN A 477 28.20 12.98 -0.16
C GLN A 477 27.28 11.79 0.12
N ASN A 478 27.72 10.58 -0.21
CA ASN A 478 26.95 9.35 0.04
C ASN A 478 26.88 8.95 1.53
N ASN A 479 27.78 9.47 2.38
CA ASN A 479 27.91 9.08 3.78
C ASN A 479 27.64 10.21 4.79
N LEU A 480 26.87 11.24 4.41
CA LEU A 480 26.53 12.39 5.28
C LEU A 480 25.75 12.04 6.56
N LYS A 481 25.27 10.79 6.72
CA LYS A 481 24.66 10.31 7.96
C LYS A 481 25.65 10.12 9.11
N ASP A 482 26.95 10.10 8.81
CA ASP A 482 28.00 9.96 9.80
C ASP A 482 28.46 11.33 10.28
N ASP A 483 28.32 11.60 11.58
CA ASP A 483 28.62 12.92 12.18
C ASP A 483 30.05 13.39 11.88
N PHE A 484 31.03 12.47 11.83
CA PHE A 484 32.43 12.80 11.56
C PHE A 484 32.67 13.21 10.10
N ILE A 485 32.00 12.54 9.16
CA ILE A 485 32.09 12.85 7.73
C ILE A 485 31.34 14.14 7.42
N CYS A 486 30.17 14.35 8.05
CA CYS A 486 29.39 15.57 7.92
C CYS A 486 30.18 16.78 8.41
N LEU A 487 30.79 16.69 9.60
CA LEU A 487 31.60 17.78 10.16
C LEU A 487 32.76 18.17 9.24
N PHE A 488 33.47 17.19 8.67
CA PHE A 488 34.55 17.46 7.70
C PHE A 488 34.02 18.19 6.46
N ASN A 489 32.88 17.75 5.91
CA ASN A 489 32.26 18.38 4.75
C ASN A 489 31.75 19.80 5.04
N ASP A 490 31.21 20.04 6.22
CA ASP A 490 30.70 21.36 6.62
C ASP A 490 31.83 22.37 6.81
N ILE A 491 32.99 21.94 7.32
CA ILE A 491 34.20 22.77 7.40
C ILE A 491 34.78 22.99 5.99
N LEU A 492 34.84 21.95 5.15
CA LEU A 492 35.36 22.06 3.79
C LEU A 492 34.53 23.01 2.91
N THR A 493 33.22 23.06 3.12
CA THR A 493 32.29 23.93 2.38
C THR A 493 32.08 25.30 3.02
N GLY A 494 32.77 25.59 4.14
CA GLY A 494 32.68 26.87 4.84
C GLY A 494 31.35 27.11 5.56
N LYS A 495 30.55 26.06 5.79
CA LYS A 495 29.29 26.15 6.55
C LYS A 495 29.52 26.29 8.05
N VAL A 496 30.67 25.84 8.53
CA VAL A 496 31.14 25.98 9.92
C VAL A 496 32.55 26.54 9.86
N CYS A 497 32.81 27.66 10.55
CA CYS A 497 34.16 28.18 10.71
C CYS A 497 34.97 27.23 11.64
N SER A 498 36.15 26.81 11.17
CA SER A 498 37.13 26.06 11.98
C SER A 498 37.81 26.93 13.02
#